data_AF-A0A2U2DUZ5-F1
#
_entry.id   AF-A0A2U2DUZ5-F1
#
_cell.length_a   1.000
_cell.length_b   1.000
_cell.length_c   1.000
_cell.angle_alpha   90.00
_cell.angle_beta   90.00
_cell.angle_gamma   90.00
#
_symmetry.space_group_name_H-M   'P 1'
#
loop_
_entity.id
_entity.type
_entity.pdbx_description
1 polymer ?
#
loop_
_entity_poly.entity_id
_entity_poly.type
_entity_poly.pdbx_seq_one_letter_code
_entity_poly.pdbx_strand_id
1 'polypeptide(L)'
;MNANLFHNILNIVIALLAAATAFLLATGCTTFSTGQIECSASWIDPAYTTTAVTVLAVLKTLVNIARDGLAGLTKRQPPVER
;
A
#
# COMPACT_ATOMS: atom_id res chain seq x y z
N MET A 1 -6.40 13.79 16.60
CA MET A 1 -6.84 13.00 15.43
C MET A 1 -7.15 11.60 15.90
N ASN A 2 -8.27 11.00 15.47
CA ASN A 2 -8.60 9.62 15.85
C ASN A 2 -7.63 8.66 15.11
N ALA A 3 -6.72 8.04 15.86
CA ALA A 3 -5.72 7.13 15.30
C ALA A 3 -6.38 5.98 14.52
N ASN A 4 -7.50 5.45 15.00
CA ASN A 4 -8.24 4.38 14.32
C ASN A 4 -8.76 4.83 12.95
N LEU A 5 -9.32 6.05 12.89
CA LEU A 5 -9.76 6.63 11.62
C LEU A 5 -8.58 6.80 10.65
N PHE A 6 -7.45 7.32 11.12
CA PHE A 6 -6.24 7.49 10.31
C PHE A 6 -5.71 6.14 9.77
N HIS A 7 -5.66 5.10 10.60
CA HIS A 7 -5.25 3.77 10.17
C HIS A 7 -6.19 3.18 9.11
N ASN A 8 -7.50 3.38 9.24
CA ASN A 8 -8.49 2.90 8.29
C ASN A 8 -8.40 3.64 6.95
N ILE A 9 -8.23 4.96 6.98
CA ILE A 9 -7.99 5.75 5.77
C ILE A 9 -6.73 5.25 5.05
N LEU A 10 -5.61 5.08 5.78
CA LEU A 10 -4.38 4.51 5.23
C LEU A 10 -4.60 3.15 4.57
N ASN A 11 -5.33 2.24 5.23
CA ASN A 11 -5.65 0.93 4.66
C ASN A 11 -6.45 1.02 3.37
N ILE A 12 -7.48 1.87 3.33
CA ILE A 12 -8.31 2.07 2.15
C ILE A 12 -7.47 2.63 1.00
N VAL A 13 -6.67 3.67 1.26
CA VAL A 13 -5.83 4.29 0.22
C VAL A 13 -4.79 3.29 -0.31
N ILE A 14 -4.13 2.53 0.57
CA ILE A 14 -3.19 1.48 0.17
C ILE A 14 -3.90 0.43 -0.70
N ALA A 15 -5.10 -0.04 -0.30
CA ALA A 15 -5.85 -1.04 -1.06
C ALA A 15 -6.26 -0.54 -2.44
N LEU A 16 -6.76 0.69 -2.54
CA LEU A 16 -7.16 1.30 -3.82
C LEU A 16 -5.96 1.49 -4.74
N LEU A 17 -4.82 1.96 -4.23
CA LEU A 17 -3.61 2.14 -5.03
C LEU A 17 -3.02 0.78 -5.47
N ALA A 18 -3.06 -0.23 -4.60
CA ALA A 18 -2.63 -1.58 -4.95
C ALA A 18 -3.53 -2.18 -6.06
N ALA A 19 -4.85 -2.02 -5.95
CA ALA A 19 -5.79 -2.45 -6.98
C ALA A 19 -5.56 -1.71 -8.32
N ALA A 20 -5.35 -0.39 -8.26
CA ALA A 20 -5.00 0.40 -9.45
C ALA A 20 -3.69 -0.06 -10.09
N THR A 21 -2.66 -0.33 -9.29
CA THR A 21 -1.37 -0.86 -9.77
C THR A 21 -1.56 -2.20 -10.46
N ALA A 22 -2.31 -3.13 -9.86
CA ALA A 22 -2.60 -4.43 -10.46
C ALA A 22 -3.34 -4.29 -11.79
N PHE A 23 -4.31 -3.37 -11.88
CA PHE A 23 -5.02 -3.07 -13.12
C PHE A 23 -4.08 -2.53 -14.22
N LEU A 24 -3.21 -1.59 -13.88
CA LEU A 24 -2.24 -1.02 -14.83
C LEU A 24 -1.26 -2.06 -15.35
N LEU A 25 -0.80 -2.96 -14.49
CA LEU A 25 0.05 -4.09 -14.86
C LEU A 25 -0.69 -5.05 -15.79
N ALA A 26 -1.93 -5.41 -15.44
CA ALA A 26 -2.72 -6.37 -16.21
C ALA A 26 -3.13 -5.86 -17.60
N THR A 27 -3.31 -4.55 -17.75
CA THR A 27 -3.86 -3.96 -18.99
C THR A 27 -2.83 -3.23 -19.84
N GLY A 28 -1.68 -2.86 -19.28
CA GLY A 28 -0.69 -2.04 -19.96
C GLY A 28 0.72 -2.59 -19.97
N CYS A 29 0.98 -3.75 -19.34
CA CYS A 29 2.29 -4.37 -19.36
C CYS A 29 2.32 -5.70 -20.13
N THR A 30 3.46 -5.94 -20.81
CA THR A 30 3.77 -7.20 -21.48
C THR A 30 5.16 -7.68 -21.07
N THR A 31 5.45 -8.97 -21.27
CA THR A 31 6.76 -9.55 -20.95
C THR A 31 7.50 -9.87 -22.25
N PHE A 32 8.71 -9.34 -22.41
CA PHE A 32 9.58 -9.67 -23.53
C PHE A 32 10.14 -11.09 -23.40
N SER A 33 10.64 -11.66 -24.51
CA SER A 33 11.31 -12.98 -24.52
C SER A 33 12.58 -13.02 -23.66
N THR A 34 13.17 -11.85 -23.37
CA THR A 34 14.30 -11.66 -22.45
C THR A 34 13.88 -11.62 -20.98
N GLY A 35 12.58 -11.71 -20.67
CA GLY A 35 12.04 -11.67 -19.31
C GLY A 35 11.83 -10.26 -18.74
N GLN A 36 12.10 -9.21 -19.51
CA GLN A 36 11.82 -7.84 -19.07
C GLN A 36 10.33 -7.51 -19.18
N ILE A 37 9.82 -6.74 -18.21
CA ILE A 37 8.45 -6.23 -18.21
C ILE A 37 8.45 -4.86 -18.86
N GLU A 38 7.65 -4.69 -19.92
CA GLU A 38 7.44 -3.43 -20.63
C GLU A 38 6.04 -2.92 -20.31
N CYS A 39 5.93 -1.68 -19.84
CA CYS A 39 4.69 -1.07 -19.36
C CYS A 39 4.34 0.26 -20.05
N SER A 40 4.99 0.59 -21.17
CA SER A 40 4.78 1.86 -21.89
C SER A 40 3.34 2.07 -22.40
N ALA A 41 2.52 1.02 -22.46
CA ALA A 41 1.11 1.10 -22.84
C ALA A 41 0.16 1.37 -21.64
N SER A 42 0.65 1.29 -20.41
CA SER A 42 -0.11 1.69 -19.22
C SER A 42 -0.38 3.20 -19.24
N TRP A 43 -1.55 3.62 -18.77
CA TRP A 43 -1.96 5.03 -18.77
C TRP A 43 -1.14 5.91 -17.80
N ILE A 44 -0.52 5.27 -16.82
CA ILE A 44 0.48 5.83 -15.90
C ILE A 44 1.51 4.73 -15.64
N ASP A 45 2.78 5.13 -15.48
CA ASP A 45 3.84 4.20 -15.10
C ASP A 45 3.50 3.55 -13.73
N PRO A 46 3.35 2.21 -13.67
CA PRO A 46 3.08 1.49 -12.43
C PRO A 46 4.11 1.73 -11.32
N ALA A 47 5.31 2.21 -11.64
CA ALA A 47 6.33 2.58 -10.66
C ALA A 47 5.83 3.67 -9.70
N TYR A 48 5.03 4.64 -10.18
CA TYR A 48 4.49 5.70 -9.32
C TYR A 48 3.49 5.17 -8.31
N THR A 49 2.54 4.34 -8.75
CA THR A 49 1.51 3.78 -7.87
C THR A 49 2.12 2.79 -6.88
N THR A 50 3.08 1.98 -7.33
CA THR A 50 3.85 1.08 -6.46
C THR A 50 4.61 1.86 -5.40
N THR A 51 5.33 2.92 -5.78
CA THR A 51 6.07 3.78 -4.83
C THR A 51 5.13 4.39 -3.80
N ALA A 52 3.96 4.88 -4.20
CA ALA A 52 2.97 5.43 -3.29
C ALA A 52 2.45 4.38 -2.29
N VAL A 53 2.13 3.17 -2.77
CA VAL A 53 1.75 2.04 -1.89
C VAL A 53 2.84 1.76 -0.87
N THR A 54 4.10 1.65 -1.30
CA THR A 54 5.24 1.37 -0.41
C THR A 54 5.39 2.45 0.65
N VAL A 55 5.38 3.73 0.27
CA VAL A 55 5.52 4.85 1.21
C VAL A 55 4.40 4.84 2.25
N LEU A 56 3.15 4.66 1.83
CA LEU A 56 2.00 4.65 2.73
C LEU A 56 2.03 3.43 3.67
N ALA A 57 2.44 2.26 3.16
CA ALA A 57 2.59 1.06 3.98
C ALA A 57 3.69 1.22 5.03
N VAL A 58 4.85 1.78 4.66
CA VAL A 58 5.93 2.11 5.58
C VAL A 58 5.46 3.12 6.63
N LEU A 59 4.80 4.21 6.20
CA LEU A 59 4.27 5.22 7.12
C LEU A 59 3.30 4.60 8.13
N LYS A 60 2.39 3.73 7.67
CA LYS A 60 1.46 3.03 8.55
C LYS A 60 2.19 2.18 9.58
N THR A 61 3.22 1.44 9.17
CA THR A 61 4.06 0.63 10.06
C THR A 61 4.76 1.51 11.10
N LEU A 62 5.33 2.63 10.68
CA LEU A 62 5.98 3.58 11.59
C LEU A 62 5.00 4.18 12.60
N VAL A 63 3.76 4.47 12.20
CA VAL A 63 2.72 4.96 13.11
C VAL A 63 2.37 3.89 14.15
N ASN A 64 2.28 2.62 13.77
CA ASN A 64 2.08 1.53 14.72
C ASN A 64 3.24 1.46 15.74
N ILE A 65 4.49 1.55 15.26
CA ILE A 65 5.68 1.53 16.13
C ILE A 65 5.71 2.75 17.06
N ALA A 66 5.41 3.95 16.55
CA ALA A 66 5.41 5.17 17.34
C ALA A 66 4.33 5.16 18.44
N ARG A 67 3.17 4.56 18.17
CA ARG A 67 2.05 4.48 19.11
C ARG A 67 2.24 3.38 20.15
N ASP A 68 2.71 2.22 19.73
CA ASP A 68 2.66 0.98 20.51
C ASP A 68 4.03 0.36 20.81
N GLY A 69 5.13 0.99 20.37
CA GLY A 69 6.48 0.43 20.36
C GLY A 69 6.65 -0.68 19.31
N LEU A 70 7.84 -1.29 19.26
CA LEU A 70 8.11 -2.43 18.35
C LEU A 70 7.17 -3.62 18.61
N ALA A 71 6.79 -3.85 19.87
CA ALA A 71 5.81 -4.88 20.25
C ALA A 71 4.40 -4.60 19.66
N GLY A 72 4.12 -3.36 19.26
CA GLY A 72 2.90 -2.94 18.59
C GLY A 72 2.59 -3.67 17.29
N LEU A 73 3.59 -4.23 16.62
CA LEU A 73 3.43 -4.96 15.36
C LEU A 73 2.81 -6.36 15.56
N THR A 74 2.93 -6.93 16.76
CA THR A 74 2.45 -8.29 17.06
C THR A 74 1.48 -8.35 18.25
N LYS A 75 1.34 -7.28 19.03
CA LYS A 75 0.42 -7.26 20.16
C LYS A 75 -1.04 -7.36 19.68
N ARG A 76 -1.86 -8.05 20.48
CA ARG A 76 -3.31 -8.04 20.30
C ARG A 76 -3.82 -6.62 20.46
N GLN A 77 -4.50 -6.08 19.43
CA GLN A 77 -5.13 -4.77 19.53
C GLN A 77 -6.34 -4.86 20.47
N PRO A 78 -6.53 -3.89 21.38
CA PRO A 78 -7.69 -3.87 22.26
C PRO A 78 -8.99 -3.80 21.44
N PRO A 79 -10.07 -4.46 21.88
CA PRO A 79 -11.37 -4.37 21.20
C PRO A 79 -11.84 -2.92 21.15
N VAL A 80 -12.51 -2.53 20.06
CA VAL A 80 -13.14 -1.21 19.97
C VAL A 80 -14.33 -1.21 20.92
N GLU A 81 -14.25 -0.44 22.00
CA GLU A 81 -15.37 -0.20 22.91
C GLU A 81 -16.46 0.58 22.17
N ARG A 82 -17.73 0.18 22.36
CA ARG A 82 -18.91 0.79 21.72
C ARG A 82 -19.48 1.91 22.56
#